data_AF-A0A537ZB56-F1
#
_entry.id   AF-A0A537ZB56-F1
#
_cell.length_a   1.000
_cell.length_b   1.000
_cell.length_c   1.000
_cell.angle_alpha   90.00
_cell.angle_beta   90.00
_cell.angle_gamma   90.00
#
_symmetry.space_group_name_H-M   'P 1'
#
loop_
_entity.id
_entity.type
_entity.pdbx_description
1 polymer ?
#
loop_
_entity_poly.entity_id
_entity_poly.type
_entity_poly.pdbx_seq_one_letter_code
_entity_poly.pdbx_strand_id
1 'polypeptide(L)'
;MRPLVFHGGLAAYAFYAALGIWGAGEAVLQVRTRAGERDPSYVWMIAGSVVGLVLAFRAAGVGTRLPGPSWTPPAVGVALMCAGMLLRYWSVRTLGRFFTVTVEVGADHELVDTGPYARVRHPSYTGMLVVYLGAGVALDSWLSVAAAVVPPAAAVVNRIRHEERLLRTRLGERYVVYASRTRRLVPGVW
;
A
#
# COMPACT_ATOMS: atom_id res chain seq x y z
N MET A 1 -12.35 15.54 -21.34
CA MET A 1 -11.07 15.09 -21.96
C MET A 1 -10.39 14.12 -21.01
N ARG A 2 -9.90 12.98 -21.53
CA ARG A 2 -9.21 11.97 -20.71
C ARG A 2 -7.81 12.45 -20.27
N PRO A 3 -7.24 11.91 -19.19
CA PRO A 3 -5.86 12.18 -18.76
C PRO A 3 -4.79 11.78 -19.78
N LEU A 4 -3.59 12.36 -19.69
CA LEU A 4 -2.46 12.05 -20.59
C LEU A 4 -2.07 10.57 -20.61
N VAL A 5 -2.25 9.84 -19.51
CA VAL A 5 -1.92 8.41 -19.46
C VAL A 5 -2.74 7.56 -20.44
N PHE A 6 -3.83 8.08 -21.02
CA PHE A 6 -4.65 7.40 -22.02
C PHE A 6 -4.29 7.73 -23.48
N HIS A 7 -3.39 8.68 -23.73
CA HIS A 7 -3.15 9.23 -25.08
C HIS A 7 -1.87 8.69 -25.75
N GLY A 8 -1.25 7.64 -25.19
CA GLY A 8 0.03 7.13 -25.67
C GLY A 8 1.20 8.07 -25.38
N GLY A 9 2.43 7.57 -25.53
CA GLY A 9 3.66 8.33 -25.23
C GLY A 9 4.24 8.04 -23.84
N LEU A 10 5.30 8.78 -23.48
CA LEU A 10 6.14 8.48 -22.31
C LEU A 10 5.37 8.37 -21.00
N ALA A 11 4.42 9.27 -20.75
CA ALA A 11 3.62 9.27 -19.52
C ALA A 11 2.72 8.02 -19.41
N ALA A 12 2.13 7.58 -20.52
CA ALA A 12 1.33 6.36 -20.56
C ALA A 12 2.20 5.13 -20.31
N TYR A 13 3.33 5.01 -21.00
CA TYR A 13 4.25 3.87 -20.83
C TYR A 13 4.79 3.80 -19.40
N ALA A 14 5.22 4.91 -18.83
CA ALA A 14 5.72 4.96 -17.46
C ALA A 14 4.65 4.56 -16.43
N PHE A 15 3.42 5.06 -16.60
CA PHE A 15 2.30 4.73 -15.72
C PHE A 15 1.92 3.24 -15.79
N TYR A 16 1.70 2.69 -16.99
CA TYR A 16 1.33 1.29 -17.15
C TYR A 16 2.47 0.34 -16.78
N ALA A 17 3.73 0.72 -17.01
CA ALA A 17 4.88 -0.03 -16.53
C ALA A 17 4.92 -0.06 -15.00
N ALA A 18 4.75 1.10 -14.33
CA ALA A 18 4.70 1.17 -12.87
C ALA A 18 3.54 0.35 -12.29
N LEU A 19 2.36 0.39 -12.92
CA LEU A 19 1.20 -0.41 -12.52
C LEU A 19 1.42 -1.91 -12.74
N GLY A 20 2.07 -2.29 -13.84
CA GLY A 20 2.44 -3.67 -14.15
C GLY A 20 3.47 -4.23 -13.18
N ILE A 21 4.52 -3.46 -12.87
CA ILE A 21 5.54 -3.82 -11.87
C ILE A 21 4.87 -3.98 -10.49
N TRP A 22 3.99 -3.07 -10.11
CA TRP A 22 3.21 -3.18 -8.88
C TRP A 22 2.38 -4.47 -8.83
N GLY A 23 1.56 -4.72 -9.86
CA GLY A 23 0.70 -5.90 -9.94
C GLY A 23 1.50 -7.21 -9.93
N ALA A 24 2.61 -7.27 -10.66
CA ALA A 24 3.51 -8.41 -10.66
C ALA A 24 4.16 -8.62 -9.28
N GLY A 25 4.63 -7.55 -8.63
CA GLY A 25 5.18 -7.61 -7.28
C GLY A 25 4.18 -8.15 -6.26
N GLU A 26 2.93 -7.68 -6.31
CA GLU A 26 1.85 -8.19 -5.45
C GLU A 26 1.51 -9.65 -5.72
N ALA A 27 1.47 -10.06 -7.00
CA ALA A 27 1.24 -11.46 -7.36
C ALA A 27 2.36 -12.37 -6.86
N VAL A 28 3.61 -11.94 -6.98
CA VAL A 28 4.77 -12.68 -6.44
C VAL A 28 4.68 -12.79 -4.91
N LEU A 29 4.37 -11.69 -4.22
CA LEU A 29 4.18 -11.71 -2.77
C LEU A 29 3.07 -12.67 -2.37
N GLN A 30 1.91 -12.61 -3.04
CA GLN A 30 0.78 -13.52 -2.82
C GLN A 30 1.18 -14.99 -2.96
N VAL A 31 1.94 -15.35 -4.00
CA VAL A 31 2.39 -16.73 -4.21
C VAL A 31 3.38 -17.17 -3.14
N ARG A 32 4.32 -16.29 -2.75
CA ARG A 32 5.33 -16.62 -1.73
C ARG A 32 4.75 -16.75 -0.33
N THR A 33 3.67 -16.05 -0.03
CA THR A 33 3.04 -16.03 1.29
C THR A 33 1.79 -16.92 1.40
N ARG A 34 1.49 -17.75 0.38
CA ARG A 34 0.35 -18.68 0.35
C ARG A 34 0.48 -19.90 1.30
N ALA A 35 1.51 -19.95 2.13
CA ALA A 35 1.69 -20.97 3.15
C ALA A 35 0.93 -20.59 4.43
N GLY A 36 -0.37 -20.91 4.49
CA GLY A 36 -1.18 -20.74 5.71
C GLY A 36 -2.68 -20.56 5.46
N GLU A 37 -3.48 -20.71 6.53
CA GLU A 37 -4.93 -20.50 6.51
C GLU A 37 -5.30 -19.11 5.95
N ARG A 38 -6.34 -19.06 5.10
CA ARG A 38 -6.81 -17.82 4.46
C ARG A 38 -7.37 -16.86 5.51
N ASP A 39 -6.58 -15.87 5.92
CA ASP A 39 -7.06 -14.78 6.78
C ASP A 39 -8.09 -13.92 6.04
N PRO A 40 -9.35 -13.85 6.50
CA PRO A 40 -10.42 -13.07 5.85
C PRO A 40 -10.08 -11.58 5.69
N SER A 41 -9.27 -11.02 6.59
CA SER A 41 -8.86 -9.61 6.52
C SER A 41 -7.95 -9.33 5.32
N TYR A 42 -7.20 -10.32 4.85
CA TYR A 42 -6.38 -10.22 3.64
C TYR A 42 -7.24 -10.14 2.37
N VAL A 43 -8.31 -10.94 2.31
CA VAL A 43 -9.27 -10.93 1.19
C VAL A 43 -9.93 -9.58 1.07
N TRP A 44 -10.35 -8.98 2.19
CA TRP A 44 -10.90 -7.62 2.21
C TRP A 44 -9.90 -6.56 1.73
N MET A 45 -8.62 -6.72 2.04
CA MET A 45 -7.56 -5.83 1.55
C MET A 45 -7.39 -5.90 0.03
N ILE A 46 -7.40 -7.11 -0.54
CA ILE A 46 -7.36 -7.30 -2.00
C ILE A 46 -8.62 -6.73 -2.63
N ALA A 47 -9.80 -7.06 -2.10
CA ALA A 47 -11.07 -6.56 -2.62
C ALA A 47 -11.11 -5.03 -2.62
N GLY A 48 -10.75 -4.39 -1.50
CA GLY A 48 -10.68 -2.93 -1.40
C GLY A 48 -9.68 -2.32 -2.39
N SER A 49 -8.52 -2.96 -2.59
CA SER A 49 -7.51 -2.58 -3.58
C SER A 49 -8.04 -2.62 -5.02
N VAL A 50 -8.68 -3.72 -5.40
CA VAL A 50 -9.25 -3.92 -6.74
C VAL A 50 -10.40 -2.94 -6.97
N VAL A 51 -11.32 -2.82 -6.01
CA VAL A 51 -12.45 -1.88 -6.09
C VAL A 51 -11.95 -0.45 -6.22
N GLY A 52 -11.00 -0.03 -5.38
CA GLY A 52 -10.44 1.32 -5.42
C GLY A 52 -9.78 1.62 -6.77
N LEU A 53 -8.99 0.69 -7.30
CA LEU A 53 -8.34 0.86 -8.59
C LEU A 53 -9.36 0.93 -9.74
N VAL A 54 -10.35 0.04 -9.77
CA VAL A 54 -11.42 0.05 -10.79
C VAL A 54 -12.18 1.37 -10.74
N LEU A 55 -12.61 1.81 -9.56
CA LEU A 55 -13.31 3.09 -9.39
C LEU A 55 -12.44 4.27 -9.81
N ALA A 56 -11.14 4.26 -9.51
CA ALA A 56 -10.23 5.31 -9.91
C ALA A 56 -10.12 5.44 -11.44
N PHE A 57 -10.00 4.32 -12.16
CA PHE A 57 -10.01 4.30 -13.63
C PHE A 57 -11.35 4.75 -14.22
N ARG A 58 -12.47 4.39 -13.59
CA ARG A 58 -13.80 4.86 -14.02
C ARG A 58 -14.00 6.36 -13.79
N ALA A 59 -13.41 6.90 -12.72
CA ALA A 59 -13.44 8.32 -12.40
C ALA A 59 -12.46 9.16 -13.23
N ALA A 60 -11.59 8.54 -14.03
CA ALA A 60 -10.57 9.25 -14.80
C ALA A 60 -11.20 10.23 -15.80
N GLY A 61 -10.88 11.52 -15.66
CA GLY A 61 -11.46 12.59 -16.47
C GLY A 61 -12.89 12.99 -16.08
N VAL A 62 -13.42 12.49 -14.97
CA VAL A 62 -14.67 12.92 -14.33
C VAL A 62 -14.35 13.83 -13.15
N GLY A 63 -15.10 14.93 -12.98
CA GLY A 63 -14.92 15.87 -11.88
C GLY A 63 -13.82 16.90 -12.12
N THR A 64 -13.32 17.49 -11.03
CA THR A 64 -12.27 18.51 -11.07
C THR A 64 -10.90 17.88 -11.29
N ARG A 65 -10.15 18.45 -12.24
CA ARG A 65 -8.77 18.07 -12.50
C ARG A 65 -7.84 18.56 -11.41
N LEU A 66 -6.67 17.95 -11.34
CA LEU A 66 -5.61 18.44 -10.48
C LEU A 66 -5.06 19.76 -11.07
N PRO A 67 -4.63 20.71 -10.23
CA PRO A 67 -4.06 21.97 -10.70
C PRO A 67 -2.73 21.73 -11.40
N GLY A 68 -2.45 22.56 -12.42
CA GLY A 68 -1.16 22.59 -13.13
C GLY A 68 -1.23 22.10 -14.58
N PRO A 69 -0.06 22.06 -15.27
CA PRO A 69 0.05 21.52 -16.62
C PRO A 69 -0.38 20.05 -16.69
N SER A 70 -0.90 19.63 -17.84
CA SER A 70 -1.41 18.25 -18.02
C SER A 70 -0.38 17.14 -17.76
N TRP A 71 0.92 17.44 -17.84
CA TRP A 71 2.02 16.50 -17.57
C TRP A 71 2.39 16.39 -16.09
N THR A 72 1.99 17.33 -15.23
CA THR A 72 2.38 17.30 -13.80
C THR A 72 1.71 16.16 -13.03
N PRO A 73 0.39 15.90 -13.16
CA PRO A 73 -0.24 14.78 -12.45
C PRO A 73 0.36 13.41 -12.78
N PRO A 74 0.57 13.00 -14.05
CA PRO A 74 1.19 11.71 -14.33
C PRO A 74 2.65 11.62 -13.88
N ALA A 75 3.44 12.69 -14.00
CA ALA A 75 4.83 12.68 -13.53
C ALA A 75 4.91 12.50 -12.00
N VAL A 76 4.12 13.27 -11.23
CA VAL A 76 4.05 13.17 -9.77
C VAL A 76 3.46 11.81 -9.37
N GLY A 77 2.41 11.37 -10.05
CA GLY A 77 1.76 10.08 -9.77
C GLY A 77 2.71 8.90 -9.93
N VAL A 78 3.47 8.85 -11.04
CA VAL A 78 4.50 7.81 -11.25
C VAL A 78 5.61 7.90 -10.20
N ALA A 79 6.07 9.10 -9.86
CA ALA A 79 7.09 9.29 -8.82
C ALA A 79 6.61 8.76 -7.46
N LEU A 80 5.36 9.03 -7.09
CA LEU A 80 4.73 8.49 -5.88
C LEU A 80 4.61 6.96 -5.94
N MET A 81 4.20 6.39 -7.07
CA MET A 81 4.16 4.94 -7.25
C MET A 81 5.53 4.30 -7.04
N CYS A 82 6.59 4.87 -7.62
CA CYS A 82 7.96 4.41 -7.42
C CYS A 82 8.39 4.51 -5.95
N ALA A 83 8.13 5.64 -5.29
CA ALA A 83 8.48 5.84 -3.88
C ALA A 83 7.73 4.85 -2.95
N GLY A 84 6.44 4.62 -3.20
CA GLY A 84 5.63 3.67 -2.46
C GLY A 84 6.09 2.23 -2.64
N MET A 85 6.44 1.85 -3.88
CA MET A 85 7.04 0.54 -4.19
C MET A 85 8.39 0.34 -3.49
N LEU A 86 9.26 1.34 -3.50
CA LEU A 86 10.56 1.29 -2.81
C LEU A 86 10.38 1.11 -1.30
N LEU A 87 9.47 1.87 -0.68
CA LEU A 87 9.18 1.73 0.74
C LEU A 87 8.62 0.34 1.07
N ARG A 88 7.69 -0.17 0.25
CA ARG A 88 7.13 -1.51 0.43
C ARG A 88 8.21 -2.58 0.30
N TYR A 89 9.04 -2.49 -0.73
CA TYR A 89 10.13 -3.43 -0.97
C TYR A 89 11.17 -3.41 0.15
N TRP A 90 11.53 -2.21 0.64
CA TRP A 90 12.39 -2.07 1.80
C TRP A 90 11.79 -2.74 3.03
N SER A 91 10.49 -2.53 3.27
CA SER A 91 9.77 -3.15 4.39
C SER A 91 9.77 -4.68 4.30
N VAL A 92 9.48 -5.24 3.13
CA VAL A 92 9.51 -6.68 2.88
C VAL A 92 10.94 -7.24 3.08
N ARG A 93 11.97 -6.55 2.58
CA ARG A 93 13.36 -6.95 2.78
C ARG A 93 13.78 -6.90 4.25
N THR A 94 13.33 -5.89 5.01
CA THR A 94 13.65 -5.76 6.43
C THR A 94 12.98 -6.84 7.28
N LEU A 95 11.75 -7.26 6.98
CA LEU A 95 11.15 -8.43 7.64
C LEU A 95 11.80 -9.74 7.21
N GLY A 96 12.27 -9.84 5.96
CA GLY A 96 12.93 -11.03 5.45
C GLY A 96 12.10 -12.29 5.67
N ARG A 97 12.63 -13.24 6.46
CA ARG A 97 11.95 -14.52 6.79
C ARG A 97 10.69 -14.37 7.64
N PHE A 98 10.49 -13.22 8.29
CA PHE A 98 9.34 -12.94 9.15
C PHE A 98 8.17 -12.29 8.39
N PHE A 99 8.30 -12.06 7.07
CA PHE A 99 7.19 -11.59 6.22
C PHE A 99 6.26 -12.77 5.87
N THR A 100 5.33 -13.08 6.77
CA THR A 100 4.29 -14.10 6.56
C THR A 100 2.90 -13.45 6.53
N VAL A 101 2.06 -13.85 5.56
CA VAL A 101 0.64 -13.40 5.47
C VAL A 101 -0.22 -14.04 6.56
N THR A 102 0.20 -15.21 7.01
CA THR A 102 -0.28 -15.91 8.18
C THR A 102 0.44 -15.38 9.40
N VAL A 103 -0.30 -14.86 10.37
CA VAL A 103 0.25 -14.60 11.69
C VAL A 103 0.60 -15.96 12.28
N GLU A 104 1.85 -16.40 12.10
CA GLU A 104 2.47 -17.52 12.78
C GLU A 104 3.56 -16.94 13.68
N VAL A 105 3.24 -16.89 14.97
CA VAL A 105 4.14 -16.47 16.03
C VAL A 105 4.51 -17.78 16.68
N GLY A 106 5.50 -18.45 16.12
CA GLY A 106 6.24 -19.46 16.87
C GLY A 106 7.00 -18.78 18.02
N ALA A 107 7.44 -19.56 19.00
CA ALA A 107 8.17 -19.08 20.17
C ALA A 107 9.45 -18.25 19.83
N ASP A 108 9.96 -18.37 18.60
CA ASP A 108 11.13 -17.65 18.07
C ASP A 108 10.80 -16.42 17.20
N HIS A 109 9.56 -15.91 17.20
CA HIS A 109 9.22 -14.72 16.42
C HIS A 109 9.82 -13.45 17.06
N GLU A 110 10.95 -13.02 16.52
CA GLU A 110 11.63 -11.80 16.95
C GLU A 110 10.88 -10.55 16.46
N LEU A 111 10.67 -9.60 17.37
CA LEU A 111 10.05 -8.33 17.02
C LEU A 111 11.06 -7.48 16.24
N VAL A 112 10.84 -7.31 14.94
CA VAL A 112 11.69 -6.49 14.08
C VAL A 112 11.35 -5.01 14.29
N ASP A 113 12.29 -4.27 14.90
CA ASP A 113 12.16 -2.82 15.17
C ASP A 113 13.22 -1.98 14.42
N THR A 114 13.87 -2.55 13.41
CA THR A 114 14.92 -1.88 12.63
C THR A 114 14.43 -1.34 11.28
N GLY A 115 15.23 -0.49 10.64
CA GLY A 115 14.89 0.06 9.32
C GLY A 115 13.61 0.91 9.33
N PRO A 116 12.63 0.67 8.44
CA PRO A 116 11.41 1.44 8.42
C PRO A 116 10.49 1.12 9.62
N TYR A 117 10.65 -0.07 10.23
CA TYR A 117 9.88 -0.49 11.42
C TYR A 117 10.27 0.28 12.68
N ALA A 118 11.47 0.86 12.73
CA ALA A 118 11.88 1.76 13.80
C ALA A 118 11.01 3.03 13.90
N ARG A 119 10.40 3.45 12.79
CA ARG A 119 9.61 4.69 12.70
C ARG A 119 8.11 4.45 12.72
N VAL A 120 7.65 3.43 12.00
CA VAL A 120 6.23 3.06 11.91
C VAL A 120 6.05 1.56 11.94
N ARG A 121 4.94 1.07 12.49
CA ARG A 121 4.67 -0.37 12.65
C ARG A 121 4.32 -1.06 11.34
N HIS A 122 3.73 -0.32 10.40
CA HIS A 122 3.19 -0.89 9.16
C HIS A 122 3.69 -0.16 7.91
N PRO A 123 5.02 -0.04 7.70
CA PRO A 123 5.59 0.72 6.58
C PRO A 123 5.25 0.10 5.21
N SER A 124 5.04 -1.22 5.14
CA SER A 124 4.58 -1.91 3.92
C SER A 124 3.19 -1.43 3.46
N TYR A 125 2.28 -1.20 4.42
CA TYR A 125 0.96 -0.65 4.14
C TYR A 125 1.02 0.84 3.79
N THR A 126 1.91 1.60 4.43
CA THR A 126 2.19 2.98 4.03
C THR A 126 2.66 3.03 2.57
N GLY A 127 3.63 2.19 2.19
CA GLY A 127 4.09 2.09 0.81
C GLY A 127 2.97 1.75 -0.16
N MET A 128 2.08 0.82 0.21
CA MET A 128 0.90 0.47 -0.59
C MET A 128 -0.04 1.65 -0.85
N LEU A 129 -0.39 2.39 0.21
CA LEU A 129 -1.30 3.53 0.09
C LEU A 129 -0.67 4.66 -0.73
N VAL A 130 0.65 4.84 -0.64
CA VAL A 130 1.39 5.78 -1.48
C VAL A 130 1.36 5.37 -2.96
N VAL A 131 1.45 4.07 -3.28
CA VAL A 131 1.27 3.59 -4.66
C VAL A 131 -0.13 3.91 -5.16
N TYR A 132 -1.18 3.64 -4.38
CA TYR A 132 -2.55 3.94 -4.79
C TYR A 132 -2.81 5.44 -4.92
N LEU A 133 -2.25 6.26 -4.03
CA LEU A 133 -2.27 7.71 -4.16
C LEU A 133 -1.63 8.15 -5.47
N GLY A 134 -0.43 7.63 -5.79
CA GLY A 134 0.25 7.90 -7.04
C GLY A 134 -0.56 7.50 -8.27
N ALA A 135 -1.21 6.34 -8.22
CA ALA A 135 -2.09 5.87 -9.29
C ALA A 135 -3.30 6.79 -9.50
N GLY A 136 -3.95 7.23 -8.43
CA GLY A 136 -5.05 8.18 -8.48
C GLY A 136 -4.63 9.56 -9.01
N VAL A 137 -3.45 10.05 -8.60
CA VAL A 137 -2.88 11.33 -9.06
C VAL A 137 -2.56 11.28 -10.55
N ALA A 138 -2.01 10.17 -11.06
CA ALA A 138 -1.71 10.01 -12.48
C ALA A 138 -2.95 10.03 -13.38
N LEU A 139 -4.13 9.72 -12.82
CA LEU A 139 -5.43 9.77 -13.51
C LEU A 139 -6.05 11.18 -13.53
N ASP A 140 -5.32 12.22 -13.07
CA ASP A 140 -5.67 13.63 -13.22
C ASP A 140 -7.12 13.98 -12.82
N SER A 141 -7.58 13.44 -11.70
CA SER A 141 -8.89 13.74 -11.12
C SER A 141 -8.87 13.57 -9.61
N TRP A 142 -9.42 14.54 -8.88
CA TRP A 142 -9.62 14.41 -7.43
C TRP A 142 -10.51 13.23 -7.07
N LEU A 143 -11.48 12.90 -7.93
CA LEU A 143 -12.35 11.75 -7.74
C LEU A 143 -11.56 10.44 -7.91
N SER A 144 -10.65 10.37 -8.88
CA SER A 144 -9.74 9.23 -9.04
C SER A 144 -8.79 9.08 -7.85
N VAL A 145 -8.28 10.18 -7.29
CA VAL A 145 -7.47 10.15 -6.06
C VAL A 145 -8.26 9.58 -4.89
N ALA A 146 -9.46 10.11 -4.63
CA ALA A 146 -10.30 9.63 -3.54
C ALA A 146 -10.67 8.14 -3.72
N ALA A 147 -11.06 7.74 -4.93
CA ALA A 147 -11.41 6.37 -5.27
C ALA A 147 -10.22 5.42 -5.12
N ALA A 148 -9.00 5.85 -5.48
CA ALA A 148 -7.80 5.03 -5.34
C ALA A 148 -7.37 4.86 -3.87
N VAL A 149 -7.59 5.85 -3.01
CA VAL A 149 -7.06 5.83 -1.63
C VAL A 149 -8.07 5.33 -0.61
N VAL A 150 -9.33 5.76 -0.68
CA VAL A 150 -10.29 5.54 0.42
C VAL A 150 -10.64 4.06 0.64
N PRO A 151 -11.04 3.28 -0.38
CA PRO A 151 -11.35 1.86 -0.19
C PRO A 151 -10.14 1.02 0.29
N PRO A 152 -8.93 1.17 -0.29
CA PRO A 152 -7.75 0.46 0.21
C PRO A 152 -7.35 0.89 1.62
N ALA A 153 -7.43 2.19 1.94
CA ALA A 153 -7.13 2.68 3.30
C ALA A 153 -8.07 2.08 4.34
N ALA A 154 -9.38 2.04 4.07
CA ALA A 154 -10.34 1.41 4.98
C ALA A 154 -10.04 -0.07 5.20
N ALA A 155 -9.70 -0.80 4.13
CA ALA A 155 -9.35 -2.21 4.22
C ALA A 155 -8.04 -2.46 4.99
N VAL A 156 -7.03 -1.61 4.77
CA VAL A 156 -5.76 -1.61 5.51
C VAL A 156 -5.97 -1.33 6.99
N VAL A 157 -6.81 -0.34 7.34
CA VAL A 157 -7.11 -0.03 8.75
C VAL A 157 -7.73 -1.24 9.45
N ASN A 158 -8.66 -1.94 8.78
CA ASN A 158 -9.25 -3.16 9.33
C ASN A 158 -8.20 -4.28 9.51
N ARG A 159 -7.33 -4.47 8.50
CA ARG A 159 -6.23 -5.43 8.52
C ARG A 159 -5.26 -5.16 9.68
N ILE A 160 -4.80 -3.92 9.82
CA ILE A 160 -3.92 -3.49 10.92
C ILE A 160 -4.56 -3.83 12.28
N ARG A 161 -5.84 -3.50 12.48
CA ARG A 161 -6.52 -3.82 13.75
C ARG A 161 -6.54 -5.32 14.05
N HIS A 162 -6.68 -6.16 13.03
CA HIS A 162 -6.62 -7.61 13.19
C HIS A 162 -5.21 -8.08 13.54
N GLU A 163 -4.20 -7.62 12.79
CA GLU A 163 -2.79 -7.97 13.02
C GLU A 163 -2.30 -7.51 14.39
N GLU A 164 -2.58 -6.26 14.80
CA GLU A 164 -2.14 -5.75 16.10
C GLU A 164 -2.79 -6.51 17.28
N ARG A 165 -4.03 -7.00 17.12
CA ARG A 165 -4.66 -7.86 18.14
C ARG A 165 -3.91 -9.17 18.28
N LEU A 166 -3.58 -9.83 17.17
CA LEU A 166 -2.83 -11.09 17.19
C LEU A 166 -1.41 -10.89 17.73
N LEU A 167 -0.73 -9.81 17.31
CA LEU A 167 0.61 -9.47 17.82
C LEU A 167 0.58 -9.20 19.33
N ARG A 168 -0.44 -8.49 19.84
CA ARG A 168 -0.61 -8.31 21.30
C ARG A 168 -0.84 -9.63 22.02
N THR A 169 -1.72 -10.49 21.50
CA THR A 169 -2.02 -11.78 22.14
C THR A 169 -0.80 -12.69 22.20
N ARG A 170 0.07 -12.65 21.18
CA ARG A 170 1.17 -13.61 21.06
C ARG A 170 2.54 -13.08 21.51
N LEU A 171 2.82 -11.78 21.35
CA LEU A 171 4.08 -11.16 21.78
C LEU A 171 3.95 -10.40 23.11
N GLY A 172 2.73 -10.22 23.61
CA GLY A 172 2.45 -9.61 24.91
C GLY A 172 3.13 -8.25 25.10
N GLU A 173 3.86 -8.12 26.20
CA GLU A 173 4.48 -6.87 26.66
C GLU A 173 5.52 -6.32 25.68
N ARG A 174 6.28 -7.18 24.99
CA ARG A 174 7.28 -6.74 23.99
C ARG A 174 6.64 -5.91 22.89
N TYR A 175 5.45 -6.32 22.44
CA TYR A 175 4.70 -5.58 21.43
C TYR A 175 4.09 -4.29 22.00
N VAL A 176 3.66 -4.28 23.26
CA VAL A 176 3.14 -3.07 23.92
C VAL A 176 4.23 -1.99 24.01
N VAL A 177 5.43 -2.36 24.44
CA VAL A 177 6.60 -1.45 24.47
C VAL A 177 6.97 -0.96 23.07
N TYR A 178 6.93 -1.83 22.07
CA TYR A 178 7.15 -1.41 20.69
C TYR A 178 6.06 -0.46 20.18
N ALA A 179 4.80 -0.72 20.51
CA ALA A 179 3.67 0.08 20.08
C ALA A 179 3.63 1.46 20.75
N SER A 180 4.20 1.61 21.95
CA SER A 180 4.27 2.91 22.64
C SER A 180 5.27 3.87 21.99
N ARG A 181 6.36 3.35 21.38
CA ARG A 181 7.40 4.15 20.72
C ARG A 181 7.20 4.39 19.21
N THR A 182 6.18 3.79 18.61
CA THR A 182 5.94 3.86 17.16
C THR A 182 4.53 4.34 16.82
N ARG A 183 4.31 4.74 15.56
CA ARG A 183 2.98 4.99 14.97
C ARG A 183 2.63 3.90 13.97
N ARG A 184 1.38 3.76 13.53
CA ARG A 184 0.92 2.68 12.63
C ARG A 184 1.40 2.91 11.19
N LEU A 185 0.99 4.02 10.58
CA LEU A 185 1.16 4.29 9.16
C LEU A 185 1.97 5.55 8.88
N VAL A 186 1.66 6.64 9.57
CA VAL A 186 2.27 7.96 9.30
C VAL A 186 3.00 8.43 10.57
N PRO A 187 4.32 8.71 10.48
CA PRO A 187 5.05 9.27 11.62
C PRO A 187 4.35 10.53 12.15
N GLY A 188 4.11 10.57 13.46
CA GLY A 188 3.49 11.73 14.13
C GLY A 188 1.97 11.87 14.01
N VAL A 189 1.27 11.11 13.17
CA VAL A 189 -0.20 11.22 13.00
C VAL A 189 -0.92 10.00 13.57
N TRP A 190 -0.66 8.82 13.00
CA TRP A 190 -1.39 7.61 13.34
C TRP A 190 -0.57 6.36 13.13
#